data_AF-A0A4P9Y8Y0-F1
#
_entry.id   AF-A0A4P9Y8Y0-F1
#
_cell.length_a   1.000
_cell.length_b   1.000
_cell.length_c   1.000
_cell.angle_alpha   90.00
_cell.angle_beta   90.00
_cell.angle_gamma   90.00
#
_symmetry.space_group_name_H-M   'P 1'
#
loop_
_entity.id
_entity.type
_entity.pdbx_description
1 polymer ?
#
loop_
_entity_poly.entity_id
_entity_poly.type
_entity_poly.pdbx_seq_one_letter_code
_entity_poly.pdbx_strand_id
1 'polypeptide(L)'
;QREVAKTGSSRQAVTKECKIYPCSYEGRKLNVVDTPGFEATSESNEAIRSEIVSKVPNLLHDGIDAFFFLSPIGRTPDAQTVDMIDFLNSLITEQGFSRGFVVFSKADQVLMDPDEEESEIELFKESVLSVAPQAELFLNSVKYLFYRHSCAYKGDVVLTRAQCRREFLNHAYSEIFKLCEANNGKTF
;
A
#
# COMPACT_ATOMS: atom_id res chain seq x y z
N GLN A 1 3.04 14.48 -13.74
CA GLN A 1 1.95 14.61 -12.75
C GLN A 1 2.54 15.23 -11.49
N ARG A 2 1.87 16.23 -10.91
CA ARG A 2 2.30 16.91 -9.67
C ARG A 2 1.93 16.04 -8.46
N GLU A 3 2.80 16.00 -7.45
CA GLU A 3 2.49 15.37 -6.15
C GLU A 3 1.45 16.23 -5.42
N VAL A 4 0.34 15.63 -5.02
CA VAL A 4 -0.84 16.34 -4.47
C VAL A 4 -1.06 16.08 -2.99
N ALA A 5 -0.67 14.90 -2.49
CA ALA A 5 -0.66 14.59 -1.06
C ALA A 5 0.56 15.23 -0.39
N LYS A 6 0.44 15.55 0.90
CA LYS A 6 1.57 16.05 1.69
C LYS A 6 2.59 14.91 1.83
N THR A 7 3.87 15.24 1.67
CA THR A 7 4.97 14.28 1.84
C THR A 7 5.94 14.78 2.92
N GLY A 8 6.60 13.84 3.58
CA GLY A 8 7.63 14.12 4.59
C GLY A 8 8.84 13.20 4.39
N SER A 9 10.00 13.63 4.88
CA SER A 9 11.24 12.85 4.82
C SER A 9 11.55 12.09 6.12
N SER A 10 10.82 12.39 7.21
CA SER A 10 10.95 11.70 8.49
C SER A 10 10.04 10.46 8.56
N ARG A 11 10.21 9.67 9.62
CA ARG A 11 9.30 8.53 9.92
C ARG A 11 7.95 8.96 10.48
N GLN A 12 7.76 10.25 10.79
CA GLN A 12 6.53 10.75 11.39
C GLN A 12 5.46 10.97 10.32
N ALA A 13 4.22 10.58 10.62
CA ALA A 13 3.10 10.79 9.73
C ALA A 13 2.81 12.29 9.57
N VAL A 14 2.84 12.78 8.32
CA VAL A 14 2.50 14.17 7.97
C VAL A 14 1.01 14.38 7.71
N THR A 15 0.31 13.31 7.31
CA THR A 15 -1.14 13.29 7.14
C THR A 15 -1.79 13.06 8.49
N LYS A 16 -2.70 13.96 8.88
CA LYS A 16 -3.40 13.93 10.18
C LYS A 16 -4.92 13.73 10.04
N GLU A 17 -5.45 13.87 8.83
CA GLU A 17 -6.87 13.69 8.50
C GLU A 17 -6.97 12.94 7.18
N CYS A 18 -8.02 12.13 7.01
CA CYS A 18 -8.26 11.41 5.76
C CYS A 18 -8.60 12.39 4.62
N LYS A 19 -8.00 12.21 3.44
CA LYS A 19 -8.22 13.09 2.27
C LYS A 19 -8.40 12.31 0.99
N ILE A 20 -9.46 12.64 0.26
CA ILE A 20 -9.72 12.07 -1.07
C ILE A 20 -9.05 12.91 -2.17
N TYR A 21 -8.44 12.22 -3.12
CA TYR A 21 -7.81 12.78 -4.30
C TYR A 21 -8.38 12.10 -5.55
N PRO A 22 -9.24 12.80 -6.30
CA PRO A 22 -9.65 12.34 -7.62
C PRO A 22 -8.45 12.37 -8.56
N CYS A 23 -8.18 11.26 -9.24
CA CYS A 23 -7.11 11.15 -10.21
C CYS A 23 -7.57 10.42 -11.48
N SER A 24 -6.77 10.53 -12.53
CA SER A 24 -6.99 9.78 -13.75
C SER A 24 -5.68 9.37 -14.39
N TYR A 25 -5.71 8.20 -15.04
CA TYR A 25 -4.60 7.66 -15.80
C TYR A 25 -5.18 6.90 -17.00
N GLU A 26 -4.68 7.21 -18.20
CA GLU A 26 -5.16 6.62 -19.46
C GLU A 26 -6.69 6.62 -19.61
N GLY A 27 -7.33 7.73 -19.20
CA GLY A 27 -8.78 7.91 -19.29
C GLY A 27 -9.59 7.21 -18.19
N ARG A 28 -8.97 6.38 -17.35
CA ARG A 28 -9.60 5.74 -16.20
C ARG A 28 -9.53 6.66 -14.99
N LYS A 29 -10.68 6.90 -14.34
CA LYS A 29 -10.78 7.73 -13.14
C LYS A 29 -10.66 6.84 -11.90
N LEU A 30 -9.98 7.34 -10.88
CA LEU A 30 -9.91 6.72 -9.55
C LEU A 30 -10.11 7.79 -8.48
N ASN A 31 -10.63 7.38 -7.33
CA ASN A 31 -10.63 8.15 -6.11
C ASN A 31 -9.65 7.47 -5.14
N VAL A 32 -8.63 8.20 -4.71
CA VAL A 32 -7.64 7.67 -3.74
C VAL A 32 -7.82 8.40 -2.43
N VAL A 33 -8.04 7.67 -1.34
CA VAL A 33 -8.05 8.24 0.01
C VAL A 33 -6.68 8.03 0.65
N ASP A 34 -6.00 9.14 0.97
CA ASP A 34 -4.81 9.16 1.82
C ASP A 34 -5.26 9.16 3.28
N THR A 35 -4.72 8.26 4.08
CA THR A 35 -5.05 8.11 5.51
C THR A 35 -3.88 8.55 6.39
N PRO A 36 -4.13 9.00 7.63
CA PRO A 36 -3.06 9.16 8.59
C PRO A 36 -2.28 7.84 8.78
N GLY A 37 -0.96 7.94 8.91
CA GLY A 37 -0.12 6.81 9.27
C GLY A 37 -0.18 6.56 10.77
N PHE A 38 -0.04 5.31 11.18
CA PHE A 38 0.11 4.98 12.60
C PHE A 38 1.37 5.64 13.16
N GLU A 39 1.36 5.89 14.45
CA GLU A 39 2.46 6.42 15.24
C GLU A 39 3.06 5.29 16.09
N ALA A 40 4.03 5.61 16.96
CA ALA A 40 4.86 4.60 17.62
C ALA A 40 4.13 3.77 18.69
N THR A 41 3.00 4.25 19.23
CA THR A 41 2.27 3.55 20.31
C THR A 41 0.80 3.34 19.98
N SER A 42 0.22 2.24 20.46
CA SER A 42 -1.19 1.90 20.23
C SER A 42 -2.14 2.96 20.78
N GLU A 43 -1.82 3.56 21.94
CA GLU A 43 -2.65 4.61 22.54
C GLU A 43 -2.72 5.85 21.65
N SER A 44 -1.62 6.20 20.98
CA SER A 44 -1.61 7.30 20.02
C SER A 44 -2.38 6.97 18.73
N ASN A 45 -2.60 5.69 18.46
CA ASN A 45 -3.30 5.21 17.27
C ASN A 45 -4.83 5.13 17.43
N GLU A 46 -5.40 5.20 18.65
CA GLU A 46 -6.86 5.16 18.83
C GLU A 46 -7.59 6.26 18.06
N ALA A 47 -7.08 7.49 18.11
CA ALA A 47 -7.64 8.60 17.36
C ALA A 47 -7.48 8.40 15.84
N ILE A 48 -6.38 7.79 15.40
CA ILE A 48 -6.11 7.48 13.99
C ILE A 48 -7.08 6.41 13.47
N ARG A 49 -7.27 5.32 14.23
CA ARG A 49 -8.24 4.27 13.90
C ARG A 49 -9.66 4.84 13.80
N SER A 50 -10.06 5.68 14.76
CA SER A 50 -11.37 6.34 14.76
C SER A 50 -11.57 7.27 13.55
N GLU A 51 -10.55 8.06 13.20
CA GLU A 51 -10.57 8.91 12.00
C GLU A 51 -10.70 8.07 10.73
N ILE A 52 -9.95 6.97 10.60
CA ILE A 52 -10.01 6.10 9.42
C ILE A 52 -11.40 5.43 9.29
N VAL A 53 -11.88 4.79 10.36
CA VAL A 53 -13.17 4.08 10.36
C VAL A 53 -14.34 5.02 10.10
N SER A 54 -14.29 6.25 10.62
CA SER A 54 -15.36 7.21 10.42
C SER A 54 -15.30 7.92 9.06
N LYS A 55 -14.11 8.23 8.54
CA LYS A 55 -13.99 9.05 7.31
C LYS A 55 -13.97 8.24 6.04
N VAL A 56 -13.26 7.11 5.99
CA VAL A 56 -13.05 6.37 4.74
C VAL A 56 -14.37 5.94 4.10
N PRO A 57 -15.35 5.35 4.81
CA PRO A 57 -16.63 4.97 4.21
C PRO A 57 -17.44 6.16 3.67
N ASN A 58 -17.30 7.34 4.28
CA ASN A 58 -17.96 8.56 3.83
C ASN A 58 -17.30 9.16 2.59
N LEU A 59 -15.97 9.05 2.48
CA LEU A 59 -15.22 9.53 1.32
C LEU A 59 -15.36 8.59 0.12
N LEU A 60 -15.43 7.28 0.37
CA LEU A 60 -15.61 6.23 -0.63
C LEU A 60 -17.00 5.59 -0.48
N HIS A 61 -18.05 6.40 -0.69
CA HIS A 61 -19.44 6.00 -0.47
C HIS A 61 -19.93 4.84 -1.36
N ASP A 62 -19.30 4.64 -2.51
CA ASP A 62 -19.57 3.51 -3.41
C ASP A 62 -18.81 2.22 -2.99
N GLY A 63 -18.05 2.29 -1.90
CA GLY A 63 -17.21 1.21 -1.40
C GLY A 63 -15.74 1.38 -1.78
N ILE A 64 -14.92 0.48 -1.22
CA ILE A 64 -13.49 0.43 -1.48
C ILE A 64 -13.25 -0.56 -2.62
N ASP A 65 -12.45 -0.18 -3.62
CA ASP A 65 -12.08 -1.06 -4.71
C ASP A 65 -10.86 -1.93 -4.40
N ALA A 66 -9.87 -1.31 -3.76
CA ALA A 66 -8.62 -1.88 -3.34
C ALA A 66 -8.05 -1.04 -2.18
N PHE A 67 -7.12 -1.60 -1.41
CA PHE A 67 -6.41 -0.88 -0.36
C PHE A 67 -4.91 -1.15 -0.43
N PHE A 68 -4.10 -0.18 -0.01
CA PHE A 68 -2.64 -0.29 -0.01
C PHE A 68 -2.08 -0.27 1.41
N PHE A 69 -1.18 -1.21 1.70
CA PHE A 69 -0.30 -1.20 2.86
C PHE A 69 1.09 -0.78 2.42
N LEU A 70 1.60 0.34 2.92
CA LEU A 70 2.90 0.88 2.49
C LEU A 70 4.00 0.48 3.48
N SER A 71 5.05 -0.16 2.98
CA SER A 71 6.22 -0.52 3.78
C SER A 71 7.50 -0.11 3.06
N PRO A 72 8.43 0.64 3.67
CA PRO A 72 9.76 0.79 3.11
C PRO A 72 10.48 -0.55 3.03
N ILE A 73 11.16 -0.83 1.92
CA ILE A 73 12.00 -2.02 1.77
C ILE A 73 13.05 -2.09 2.91
N GLY A 74 13.32 -3.29 3.40
CA GLY A 74 14.26 -3.52 4.50
C GLY A 74 13.85 -2.96 5.86
N ARG A 75 12.62 -2.44 6.03
CA ARG A 75 12.12 -2.03 7.34
C ARG A 75 11.82 -3.28 8.19
N THR A 76 12.53 -3.41 9.32
CA THR A 76 12.18 -4.39 10.34
C THR A 76 10.81 -4.07 10.92
N PRO A 77 9.90 -5.05 11.01
CA PRO A 77 8.59 -4.84 11.62
C PRO A 77 8.73 -4.55 13.12
N ASP A 78 7.93 -3.62 13.60
CA ASP A 78 7.93 -3.14 14.97
C ASP A 78 6.51 -3.22 15.57
N ALA A 79 6.33 -2.71 16.78
CA ALA A 79 5.01 -2.69 17.43
C ALA A 79 3.94 -1.94 16.59
N GLN A 80 4.35 -0.93 15.82
CA GLN A 80 3.45 -0.23 14.91
C GLN A 80 3.01 -1.13 13.75
N THR A 81 3.89 -2.00 13.23
CA THR A 81 3.50 -3.00 12.22
C THR A 81 2.45 -3.96 12.77
N VAL A 82 2.67 -4.52 13.96
CA VAL A 82 1.72 -5.45 14.60
C VAL A 82 0.35 -4.79 14.77
N ASP A 83 0.33 -3.57 15.30
CA ASP A 83 -0.88 -2.80 15.51
C ASP A 83 -1.64 -2.53 14.19
N MET A 84 -0.92 -2.18 13.12
CA MET A 84 -1.53 -1.99 11.81
C MET A 84 -2.15 -3.28 11.27
N ILE A 85 -1.50 -4.44 11.46
CA ILE A 85 -2.03 -5.75 11.06
C ILE A 85 -3.31 -6.07 11.83
N ASP A 86 -3.33 -5.86 13.14
CA ASP A 86 -4.51 -6.11 13.97
C ASP A 86 -5.68 -5.21 13.54
N PHE A 87 -5.39 -3.95 13.23
CA PHE A 87 -6.38 -3.03 12.70
C PHE A 87 -6.93 -3.49 11.34
N LEU A 88 -6.07 -3.92 10.41
CA LEU A 88 -6.51 -4.45 9.12
C LEU A 88 -7.40 -5.70 9.30
N ASN A 89 -7.00 -6.63 10.16
CA ASN A 89 -7.79 -7.82 10.51
C ASN A 89 -9.15 -7.47 11.13
N SER A 90 -9.25 -6.33 11.83
CA SER A 90 -10.53 -5.85 12.39
C SER A 90 -11.46 -5.24 11.35
N LEU A 91 -10.93 -4.76 10.22
CA LEU A 91 -11.67 -4.01 9.21
C LEU A 91 -11.98 -4.80 7.94
N ILE A 92 -11.07 -5.68 7.55
CA ILE A 92 -11.07 -6.30 6.23
C ILE A 92 -11.46 -7.76 6.39
N THR A 93 -12.51 -8.15 5.67
CA THR A 93 -12.92 -9.55 5.58
C THR A 93 -11.84 -10.42 4.93
N GLU A 94 -11.84 -11.72 5.19
CA GLU A 94 -10.87 -12.65 4.60
C GLU A 94 -10.86 -12.56 3.06
N GLN A 95 -12.03 -12.47 2.43
CA GLN A 95 -12.11 -12.29 0.97
C GLN A 95 -11.62 -10.91 0.53
N GLY A 96 -11.80 -9.89 1.37
CA GLY A 96 -11.34 -8.53 1.15
C GLY A 96 -9.83 -8.40 1.00
N PHE A 97 -9.04 -9.25 1.66
CA PHE A 97 -7.58 -9.21 1.54
C PHE A 97 -7.07 -9.48 0.12
N SER A 98 -7.80 -10.24 -0.69
CA SER A 98 -7.46 -10.45 -2.11
C SER A 98 -7.45 -9.16 -2.96
N ARG A 99 -7.96 -8.06 -2.40
CA ARG A 99 -8.02 -6.73 -3.00
C ARG A 99 -6.94 -5.79 -2.48
N GLY A 100 -6.09 -6.28 -1.59
CA GLY A 100 -5.01 -5.53 -0.98
C GLY A 100 -3.72 -5.60 -1.78
N PHE A 101 -2.90 -4.57 -1.59
CA PHE A 101 -1.55 -4.53 -2.10
C PHE A 101 -0.59 -4.13 -0.99
N VAL A 102 0.52 -4.84 -0.85
CA VAL A 102 1.70 -4.34 -0.14
C VAL A 102 2.54 -3.58 -1.16
N VAL A 103 2.78 -2.30 -0.89
CA VAL A 103 3.62 -1.43 -1.73
C VAL A 103 4.94 -1.19 -1.02
N PHE A 104 6.01 -1.79 -1.54
CA PHE A 104 7.37 -1.52 -1.08
C PHE A 104 7.85 -0.17 -1.59
N SER A 105 8.00 0.79 -0.69
CA SER A 105 8.66 2.07 -0.99
C SER A 105 10.17 1.97 -0.83
N LYS A 106 10.92 2.94 -1.36
CA LYS A 106 12.40 2.94 -1.34
C LYS A 106 13.03 1.71 -1.98
N ALA A 107 12.33 1.05 -2.89
CA ALA A 107 12.77 -0.15 -3.57
C ALA A 107 13.86 0.09 -4.64
N ASP A 108 14.52 1.25 -4.64
CA ASP A 108 15.52 1.67 -5.63
C ASP A 108 16.70 0.68 -5.77
N GLN A 109 16.99 -0.08 -4.71
CA GLN A 109 18.07 -1.08 -4.69
C GLN A 109 17.62 -2.48 -5.11
N VAL A 110 16.31 -2.73 -5.23
CA VAL A 110 15.78 -4.02 -5.68
C VAL A 110 15.73 -4.00 -7.20
N LEU A 111 16.41 -4.95 -7.84
CA LEU A 111 16.38 -5.09 -9.30
C LEU A 111 14.94 -5.33 -9.77
N MET A 112 14.60 -4.82 -10.96
CA MET A 112 13.32 -5.14 -11.63
C MET A 112 13.41 -6.51 -12.27
N ASP A 113 13.57 -7.51 -11.42
CA ASP A 113 13.69 -8.91 -11.75
C ASP A 113 12.74 -9.71 -10.86
N PRO A 114 11.94 -10.64 -11.41
CA PRO A 114 10.96 -11.39 -10.63
C PRO A 114 11.56 -12.18 -9.46
N ASP A 115 12.77 -12.75 -9.61
CA ASP A 115 13.37 -13.59 -8.58
C ASP A 115 13.90 -12.73 -7.42
N GLU A 116 14.44 -11.55 -7.74
CA GLU A 116 14.88 -10.54 -6.76
C GLU A 116 13.68 -9.93 -6.00
N GLU A 117 12.60 -9.60 -6.71
CA GLU A 117 11.37 -9.10 -6.10
C GLU A 117 10.70 -10.18 -5.21
N GLU A 118 10.65 -11.44 -5.65
CA GLU A 118 10.10 -12.55 -4.86
C GLU A 118 10.93 -12.81 -3.58
N SER A 119 12.25 -12.74 -3.69
CA SER A 119 13.14 -12.89 -2.52
C SER A 119 12.86 -11.84 -1.44
N GLU A 120 12.64 -10.58 -1.83
CA GLU A 120 12.27 -9.51 -0.91
C GLU A 120 10.87 -9.71 -0.31
N ILE A 121 9.92 -10.25 -1.08
CA ILE A 121 8.58 -10.59 -0.58
C ILE A 121 8.66 -11.65 0.50
N GLU A 122 9.39 -12.75 0.28
CA GLU A 122 9.51 -13.83 1.25
C GLU A 122 10.23 -13.38 2.53
N LEU A 123 11.32 -12.62 2.40
CA LEU A 123 11.99 -12.00 3.57
C LEU A 123 11.06 -11.10 4.37
N PHE A 124 10.24 -10.30 3.68
CA PHE A 124 9.24 -9.47 4.34
C PHE A 124 8.20 -10.32 5.08
N LYS A 125 7.63 -11.35 4.42
CA LYS A 125 6.65 -12.26 5.04
C LYS A 125 7.21 -12.92 6.29
N GLU A 126 8.39 -13.53 6.20
CA GLU A 126 9.07 -14.16 7.35
C GLU A 126 9.26 -13.18 8.50
N SER A 127 9.75 -11.97 8.20
CA SER A 127 9.99 -10.94 9.22
C SER A 127 8.69 -10.52 9.91
N VAL A 128 7.61 -10.30 9.17
CA VAL A 128 6.31 -9.91 9.72
C VAL A 128 5.71 -11.04 10.53
N LEU A 129 5.72 -12.28 10.03
CA LEU A 129 5.19 -13.44 10.73
C LEU A 129 5.93 -13.74 12.04
N SER A 130 7.22 -13.37 12.14
CA SER A 130 7.98 -13.53 13.38
C SER A 130 7.45 -12.68 14.55
N VAL A 131 6.74 -11.58 14.27
CA VAL A 131 6.18 -10.67 15.28
C VAL A 131 4.65 -10.56 15.26
N ALA A 132 4.02 -10.89 14.13
CA ALA A 132 2.58 -10.88 13.92
C ALA A 132 2.13 -12.14 13.15
N PRO A 133 2.09 -13.33 13.79
CA PRO A 133 1.65 -14.57 13.15
C PRO A 133 0.24 -14.48 12.53
N GLN A 134 -0.63 -13.65 13.11
CA GLN A 134 -1.97 -13.35 12.62
C GLN A 134 -2.01 -12.64 11.25
N ALA A 135 -0.86 -12.24 10.70
CA ALA A 135 -0.75 -11.63 9.37
C ALA A 135 -0.79 -12.65 8.22
N GLU A 136 -0.70 -13.97 8.49
CA GLU A 136 -0.52 -15.00 7.46
C GLU A 136 -1.56 -14.92 6.34
N LEU A 137 -2.85 -14.83 6.69
CA LEU A 137 -3.92 -14.72 5.71
C LEU A 137 -3.79 -13.46 4.86
N PHE A 138 -3.50 -12.31 5.49
CA PHE A 138 -3.28 -11.04 4.80
C PHE A 138 -2.11 -11.15 3.81
N LEU A 139 -0.95 -11.61 4.28
CA LEU A 139 0.28 -11.71 3.48
C LEU A 139 0.13 -12.68 2.30
N ASN A 140 -0.60 -13.77 2.47
CA ASN A 140 -0.81 -14.75 1.41
C ASN A 140 -1.94 -14.37 0.43
N SER A 141 -2.73 -13.33 0.74
CA SER A 141 -3.87 -12.91 -0.08
C SER A 141 -3.59 -11.65 -0.91
N VAL A 142 -2.71 -10.77 -0.43
CA VAL A 142 -2.39 -9.51 -1.13
C VAL A 142 -1.43 -9.70 -2.30
N LYS A 143 -1.44 -8.72 -3.21
CA LYS A 143 -0.40 -8.57 -4.23
C LYS A 143 0.73 -7.68 -3.73
N TYR A 144 1.89 -7.76 -4.37
CA TYR A 144 3.08 -6.98 -4.00
C TYR A 144 3.50 -6.07 -5.16
N LEU A 145 3.85 -4.82 -4.83
CA LEU A 145 4.30 -3.81 -5.79
C LEU A 145 5.55 -3.09 -5.28
N PHE A 146 6.47 -2.74 -6.18
CA PHE A 146 7.73 -2.09 -5.83
C PHE A 146 7.79 -0.67 -6.40
N TYR A 147 7.75 0.32 -5.52
CA TYR A 147 7.90 1.73 -5.87
C TYR A 147 9.34 2.21 -5.70
N ARG A 148 9.96 2.55 -6.83
CA ARG A 148 11.35 3.01 -6.95
C ARG A 148 11.36 4.52 -7.17
N HIS A 149 12.02 5.27 -6.29
CA HIS A 149 11.86 6.73 -6.21
C HIS A 149 12.70 7.49 -7.25
N SER A 150 13.87 6.96 -7.59
CA SER A 150 14.95 7.67 -8.28
C SER A 150 15.35 6.99 -9.57
N CYS A 151 15.61 5.69 -9.54
CA CYS A 151 15.98 4.90 -10.71
C CYS A 151 15.63 3.42 -10.47
N ALA A 152 15.72 2.62 -11.53
CA ALA A 152 15.57 1.17 -11.44
C ALA A 152 16.52 0.50 -12.44
N TYR A 153 16.88 -0.74 -12.14
CA TYR A 153 17.74 -1.56 -12.98
C TYR A 153 16.93 -2.76 -13.45
N LYS A 154 16.79 -2.93 -14.76
CA LYS A 154 16.05 -4.03 -15.40
C LYS A 154 17.00 -4.75 -16.35
N GLY A 155 17.71 -5.75 -15.82
CA GLY A 155 18.92 -6.27 -16.47
C GLY A 155 19.93 -5.14 -16.69
N ASP A 156 20.44 -5.01 -17.91
CA ASP A 156 21.38 -3.95 -18.28
C ASP A 156 20.74 -2.58 -18.52
N VAL A 157 19.40 -2.48 -18.46
CA VAL A 157 18.68 -1.24 -18.72
C VAL A 157 18.48 -0.46 -17.42
N VAL A 158 18.97 0.79 -17.41
CA VAL A 158 18.70 1.75 -16.33
C VAL A 158 17.49 2.60 -16.68
N LEU A 159 16.48 2.56 -15.83
CA LEU A 159 15.30 3.42 -15.93
C LEU A 159 15.50 4.71 -15.13
N THR A 160 15.16 5.82 -15.76
CA THR A 160 15.08 7.13 -15.09
C THR A 160 13.90 7.21 -14.13
N ARG A 161 13.92 8.16 -13.19
CA ARG A 161 12.78 8.47 -12.31
C ARG A 161 11.44 8.56 -13.04
N ALA A 162 11.40 9.20 -14.21
CA ALA A 162 10.17 9.36 -14.99
C ALA A 162 9.66 8.02 -15.54
N GLN A 163 10.58 7.15 -15.98
CA GLN A 163 10.25 5.80 -16.42
C GLN A 163 9.80 4.92 -15.27
N CYS A 164 10.51 4.91 -14.12
CA CYS A 164 10.10 4.14 -12.94
C CYS A 164 8.67 4.50 -12.49
N ARG A 165 8.36 5.80 -12.43
CA ARG A 165 7.01 6.26 -12.08
C ARG A 165 5.97 5.82 -13.10
N ARG A 166 6.29 5.82 -14.38
CA ARG A 166 5.37 5.38 -15.44
C ARG A 166 5.13 3.87 -15.36
N GLU A 167 6.18 3.08 -15.21
CA GLU A 167 6.09 1.62 -15.04
C GLU A 167 5.23 1.26 -13.83
N PHE A 168 5.50 1.88 -12.68
CA PHE A 168 4.70 1.65 -11.48
C PHE A 168 3.22 2.06 -11.68
N LEU A 169 2.96 3.23 -12.26
CA LEU A 169 1.59 3.68 -12.51
C LEU A 169 0.85 2.74 -13.47
N ASN A 170 1.48 2.32 -14.57
CA ASN A 170 0.92 1.34 -15.50
C ASN A 170 0.54 0.05 -14.77
N HIS A 171 1.46 -0.50 -13.98
CA HIS A 171 1.23 -1.76 -13.28
C HIS A 171 0.14 -1.62 -12.22
N ALA A 172 0.24 -0.62 -11.34
CA ALA A 172 -0.73 -0.41 -10.26
C ALA A 172 -2.15 -0.13 -10.80
N TYR A 173 -2.30 0.74 -11.79
CA TYR A 173 -3.62 1.01 -12.39
C TYR A 173 -4.19 -0.21 -13.12
N SER A 174 -3.34 -0.98 -13.81
CA SER A 174 -3.77 -2.22 -14.46
C SER A 174 -4.30 -3.21 -13.44
N GLU A 175 -3.57 -3.44 -12.35
CA GLU A 175 -3.96 -4.42 -11.33
C GLU A 175 -5.21 -3.98 -10.54
N ILE A 176 -5.31 -2.70 -10.16
CA ILE A 176 -6.54 -2.15 -9.55
C ILE A 176 -7.72 -2.34 -10.49
N PHE A 177 -7.57 -2.00 -11.77
CA PHE A 177 -8.69 -2.08 -12.70
C PHE A 177 -9.15 -3.52 -12.95
N LYS A 178 -8.22 -4.48 -13.05
CA LYS A 178 -8.58 -5.91 -13.13
C LYS A 178 -9.38 -6.36 -11.91
N LEU A 179 -9.01 -5.88 -10.71
CA LEU A 179 -9.78 -6.16 -9.49
C LEU A 179 -11.17 -5.50 -9.55
N CYS A 180 -11.28 -4.25 -9.98
CA CYS A 180 -12.57 -3.56 -10.15
C CYS A 180 -13.51 -4.31 -11.09
N GLU A 181 -13.00 -4.74 -12.27
CA GLU A 181 -13.79 -5.51 -13.24
C GLU A 181 -14.23 -6.86 -12.69
N ALA A 182 -13.31 -7.59 -12.03
CA ALA A 182 -13.64 -8.87 -11.39
C ALA A 182 -14.64 -8.73 -10.23
N ASN A 183 -14.59 -7.61 -9.52
CA ASN A 183 -15.42 -7.33 -8.36
C ASN A 183 -16.88 -7.05 -8.72
N ASN A 184 -17.16 -6.54 -9.93
CA ASN A 184 -18.52 -6.27 -10.44
C ASN A 184 -19.40 -5.49 -9.43
N GLY A 185 -18.81 -4.51 -8.74
CA GLY A 185 -19.51 -3.62 -7.81
C GLY A 185 -19.76 -4.15 -6.39
N LYS A 186 -19.13 -5.25 -5.96
CA LYS A 186 -19.28 -5.74 -4.57
C LYS A 186 -18.36 -4.98 -3.60
N THR A 187 -18.87 -4.67 -2.42
CA THR A 187 -18.07 -4.10 -1.31
C THR A 187 -17.58 -5.22 -0.38
N PHE A 188 -16.55 -4.97 0.42
CA PHE A 188 -15.92 -5.94 1.31
C PHE A 188 -15.55 -5.36 2.67
#